data_AF-A0A2T1E3D4-F1
#
_entry.id   AF-A0A2T1E3D4-F1
#
_cell.length_a   1.000
_cell.length_b   1.000
_cell.length_c   1.000
_cell.angle_alpha   90.00
_cell.angle_beta   90.00
_cell.angle_gamma   90.00
#
_symmetry.space_group_name_H-M   'P 1'
#
loop_
_entity.id
_entity.type
_entity.pdbx_description
1 polymer ?
#
loop_
_entity_poly.entity_id
_entity_poly.type
_entity_poly.pdbx_seq_one_letter_code
_entity_poly.pdbx_strand_id
1 'polypeptide(L)'
;MLDTGQLQLSGDALLWFRQGLAAAATEAYVLAVAHYDRVIDVRPDFYEVWYERGLALEKCGSYVDAIASFDRALSLRPKSDASVQIWFCRGNALQYGLGSYTEAIESYDRVLQSKPDHEETWQNRGNALLYGLSHPTEAIASYDRVLHINPASYLAWRNRGNALVALQRYQEAIASYDRALTIKPDDDVSWQARQLASDRSGLSQRPPTTNPAWYGIGFNEPPTVIDGDVHSRDSFLPEPDLDNSDARPQGRPFLVIEDDRGQRDLILELDQYQLGRDPKSDICLHSQFASRHHAIITKIFQGDGSYTYQITDGDLDGKASTNGLLINGQKYRTWALKPEDVIVFGPRVRATYRLSASDETGTA
;
A
#
# COMPACT_ATOMS: atom_id res chain seq x y z
N MET A 1 -16.84 -19.66 -5.45
CA MET A 1 -17.24 -20.80 -6.32
C MET A 1 -18.64 -20.49 -6.87
N LEU A 2 -18.72 -19.98 -8.10
CA LEU A 2 -19.97 -19.62 -8.78
C LEU A 2 -20.48 -20.78 -9.65
N ASP A 3 -20.54 -22.00 -9.11
CA ASP A 3 -21.20 -23.10 -9.85
C ASP A 3 -22.71 -22.99 -9.67
N THR A 4 -23.34 -22.20 -10.55
CA THR A 4 -24.79 -21.98 -10.56
C THR A 4 -25.56 -23.06 -11.32
N GLY A 5 -24.91 -24.18 -11.68
CA GLY A 5 -25.58 -25.33 -12.31
C GLY A 5 -26.05 -25.09 -13.76
N GLN A 6 -25.60 -24.00 -14.40
CA GLN A 6 -25.88 -23.68 -15.81
C GLN A 6 -24.64 -23.15 -16.54
N LEU A 7 -23.49 -23.80 -16.33
CA LEU A 7 -22.33 -23.54 -17.19
C LEU A 7 -22.73 -23.94 -18.61
N GLN A 8 -22.89 -22.98 -19.52
CA GLN A 8 -23.17 -23.24 -20.93
C GLN A 8 -21.92 -23.75 -21.67
N LEU A 9 -21.19 -24.67 -21.05
CA LEU A 9 -20.02 -25.35 -21.61
C LEU A 9 -20.34 -26.83 -21.75
N SER A 10 -19.84 -27.46 -22.82
CA SER A 10 -19.99 -28.89 -23.08
C SER A 10 -18.69 -29.49 -23.63
N GLY A 11 -18.50 -30.79 -23.48
CA GLY A 11 -17.34 -31.51 -24.01
C GLY A 11 -16.02 -31.03 -23.41
N ASP A 12 -14.98 -30.92 -24.23
CA ASP A 12 -13.62 -30.58 -23.82
C ASP A 12 -13.51 -29.21 -23.15
N ALA A 13 -14.32 -28.23 -23.57
CA ALA A 13 -14.34 -26.91 -22.96
C ALA A 13 -14.79 -26.95 -21.48
N LEU A 14 -15.79 -27.78 -21.16
CA LEU A 14 -16.21 -27.97 -19.76
C LEU A 14 -15.13 -28.69 -18.96
N LEU A 15 -14.44 -29.67 -19.56
CA LEU A 15 -13.35 -30.40 -18.92
C LEU A 15 -12.19 -29.46 -18.58
N TRP A 16 -11.71 -28.67 -19.55
CA TRP A 16 -10.63 -27.71 -19.32
C TRP A 16 -11.02 -26.66 -18.31
N PHE A 17 -12.26 -26.16 -18.34
CA PHE A 17 -12.72 -25.19 -17.33
C PHE A 17 -12.66 -25.78 -15.92
N ARG A 18 -13.12 -27.03 -15.73
CA ARG A 18 -13.02 -27.73 -14.44
C ARG A 18 -11.58 -28.00 -14.02
N GLN A 19 -10.70 -28.34 -14.96
CA GLN A 19 -9.27 -28.50 -14.68
C GLN A 19 -8.61 -27.18 -14.26
N GLY A 20 -8.98 -26.06 -14.91
CA GLY A 20 -8.54 -24.73 -14.53
C GLY A 20 -8.98 -24.36 -13.11
N LEU A 21 -10.26 -24.59 -12.78
CA LEU A 21 -10.79 -24.37 -11.42
C LEU A 21 -10.07 -25.25 -10.38
N ALA A 22 -9.84 -26.53 -10.68
CA ALA A 22 -9.12 -27.43 -9.80
C ALA A 22 -7.65 -26.99 -9.59
N ALA A 23 -6.97 -26.60 -10.66
CA ALA A 23 -5.61 -26.06 -10.59
C ALA A 23 -5.55 -24.80 -9.74
N ALA A 24 -6.50 -23.86 -9.92
CA ALA A 24 -6.61 -22.64 -9.12
C ALA A 24 -6.86 -22.95 -7.62
N ALA A 25 -7.68 -23.95 -7.32
CA ALA A 25 -7.91 -24.41 -5.94
C ALA A 25 -6.66 -25.02 -5.29
N THR A 26 -5.74 -25.57 -6.08
CA THR A 26 -4.42 -26.05 -5.63
C THR A 26 -3.32 -25.00 -5.75
N GLU A 27 -3.67 -23.74 -5.95
CA GLU A 27 -2.73 -22.60 -6.14
C GLU A 27 -1.77 -22.75 -7.34
N ALA A 28 -2.05 -23.69 -8.25
CA ALA A 28 -1.31 -23.88 -9.50
C ALA A 28 -1.80 -22.87 -10.55
N TYR A 29 -1.65 -21.58 -10.28
CA TYR A 29 -2.29 -20.50 -11.04
C TYR A 29 -1.83 -20.42 -12.49
N VAL A 30 -0.55 -20.65 -12.79
CA VAL A 30 -0.05 -20.70 -14.18
C VAL A 30 -0.72 -21.82 -14.98
N LEU A 31 -0.90 -23.00 -14.36
CA LEU A 31 -1.60 -24.13 -14.98
C LEU A 31 -3.10 -23.82 -15.15
N ALA A 32 -3.71 -23.15 -14.17
CA ALA A 32 -5.09 -22.71 -14.28
C ALA A 32 -5.30 -21.78 -15.49
N VAL A 33 -4.42 -20.79 -15.67
CA VAL A 33 -4.43 -19.88 -16.83
C VAL A 33 -4.32 -20.67 -18.13
N ALA A 34 -3.39 -21.62 -18.23
CA ALA A 34 -3.24 -22.44 -19.44
C ALA A 34 -4.50 -23.27 -19.78
N HIS A 35 -5.21 -23.77 -18.76
CA HIS A 35 -6.50 -24.43 -18.98
C HIS A 35 -7.60 -23.46 -19.41
N TYR A 36 -7.64 -22.27 -18.82
CA TYR A 36 -8.59 -21.22 -19.19
C TYR A 36 -8.35 -20.69 -20.60
N ASP A 37 -7.11 -20.56 -21.05
CA ASP A 37 -6.76 -20.17 -22.43
C ASP A 37 -7.36 -21.17 -23.44
N ARG A 38 -7.29 -22.48 -23.17
CA ARG A 38 -7.92 -23.49 -24.03
C ARG A 38 -9.45 -23.38 -24.08
N VAL A 39 -10.08 -22.98 -22.98
CA VAL A 39 -11.52 -22.73 -22.97
C VAL A 39 -11.85 -21.50 -23.80
N ILE A 40 -11.03 -20.44 -23.70
CA ILE A 40 -11.18 -19.21 -24.48
C ILE A 40 -11.04 -19.48 -25.98
N ASP A 41 -10.13 -20.35 -26.40
CA ASP A 41 -9.95 -20.73 -27.81
C ASP A 41 -11.23 -21.31 -28.43
N VAL A 42 -12.05 -22.01 -27.64
CA VAL A 42 -13.29 -22.64 -28.11
C VAL A 42 -14.53 -21.80 -27.82
N ARG A 43 -14.57 -21.11 -26.68
CA ARG A 43 -15.71 -20.33 -26.18
C ARG A 43 -15.26 -18.96 -25.65
N PRO A 44 -14.85 -18.04 -26.55
CA PRO A 44 -14.41 -16.71 -26.16
C PRO A 44 -15.55 -15.80 -25.67
N ASP A 45 -16.80 -16.24 -25.80
CA ASP A 45 -18.04 -15.57 -25.38
C ASP A 45 -18.47 -15.93 -23.94
N PHE A 46 -17.79 -16.90 -23.30
CA PHE A 46 -18.11 -17.35 -21.95
C PHE A 46 -17.43 -16.42 -20.93
N TYR A 47 -18.15 -15.51 -20.28
CA TYR A 47 -17.49 -14.49 -19.46
C TYR A 47 -16.83 -15.06 -18.19
N GLU A 48 -17.36 -16.15 -17.63
CA GLU A 48 -16.83 -16.72 -16.39
C GLU A 48 -15.39 -17.21 -16.56
N VAL A 49 -14.99 -17.74 -17.73
CA VAL A 49 -13.58 -18.11 -17.94
C VAL A 49 -12.67 -16.89 -17.94
N TRP A 50 -13.10 -15.79 -18.54
CA TRP A 50 -12.33 -14.54 -18.53
C TRP A 50 -12.18 -13.99 -17.11
N TYR A 51 -13.23 -14.07 -16.30
CA TYR A 51 -13.18 -13.69 -14.90
C TYR A 51 -12.23 -14.59 -14.08
N GLU A 52 -12.36 -15.91 -14.18
CA GLU A 52 -11.53 -16.87 -13.45
C GLU A 52 -10.06 -16.81 -13.91
N ARG A 53 -9.80 -16.56 -15.20
CA ARG A 53 -8.47 -16.27 -15.73
C ARG A 53 -7.90 -14.99 -15.12
N GLY A 54 -8.69 -13.92 -15.02
CA GLY A 54 -8.29 -12.67 -14.38
C GLY A 54 -7.87 -12.87 -12.94
N LEU A 55 -8.63 -13.65 -12.16
CA LEU A 55 -8.27 -13.99 -10.77
C LEU A 55 -6.96 -14.77 -10.69
N ALA A 56 -6.77 -15.78 -11.54
CA ALA A 56 -5.53 -16.57 -11.55
C ALA A 56 -4.32 -15.71 -11.94
N LEU A 57 -4.46 -14.81 -12.92
CA LEU A 57 -3.41 -13.88 -13.33
C LEU A 57 -3.05 -12.86 -12.24
N GLU A 58 -4.04 -12.38 -11.48
CA GLU A 58 -3.81 -11.52 -10.32
C GLU A 58 -2.93 -12.25 -9.28
N LYS A 59 -3.20 -13.53 -9.02
CA LYS A 59 -2.38 -14.37 -8.12
C LYS A 59 -0.97 -14.64 -8.66
N CYS A 60 -0.79 -14.65 -9.97
CA CYS A 60 0.52 -14.68 -10.63
C CYS A 60 1.25 -13.32 -10.64
N GLY A 61 0.60 -12.23 -10.21
CA GLY A 61 1.14 -10.87 -10.32
C GLY A 61 1.09 -10.28 -11.74
N SER A 62 0.41 -10.94 -12.68
CA SER A 62 0.24 -10.50 -14.07
C SER A 62 -0.96 -9.55 -14.18
N TYR A 63 -0.86 -8.37 -13.56
CA TYR A 63 -1.99 -7.47 -13.37
C TYR A 63 -2.56 -6.87 -14.67
N VAL A 64 -1.70 -6.58 -15.66
CA VAL A 64 -2.16 -6.07 -16.97
C VAL A 64 -3.07 -7.08 -17.66
N ASP A 65 -2.63 -8.34 -17.75
CA ASP A 65 -3.42 -9.41 -18.35
C ASP A 65 -4.66 -9.76 -17.53
N ALA A 66 -4.59 -9.63 -16.20
CA ALA A 66 -5.74 -9.79 -15.31
C ALA A 66 -6.82 -8.75 -15.62
N ILE A 67 -6.43 -7.47 -15.70
CA ILE A 67 -7.34 -6.37 -16.04
C ILE A 67 -7.93 -6.56 -17.44
N ALA A 68 -7.13 -6.93 -18.44
CA ALA A 68 -7.62 -7.23 -19.78
C ALA A 68 -8.64 -8.37 -19.77
N SER A 69 -8.44 -9.39 -18.91
CA SER A 69 -9.38 -10.49 -18.74
C SER A 69 -10.68 -10.03 -18.06
N PHE A 70 -10.61 -9.18 -17.04
CA PHE A 70 -11.79 -8.58 -16.41
C PHE A 70 -12.56 -7.66 -17.37
N ASP A 71 -11.87 -6.82 -18.15
CA ASP A 71 -12.48 -5.98 -19.17
C ASP A 71 -13.19 -6.82 -20.22
N ARG A 72 -12.57 -7.92 -20.64
CA ARG A 72 -13.20 -8.86 -21.56
C ARG A 72 -14.44 -9.51 -20.95
N ALA A 73 -14.37 -9.97 -19.70
CA ALA A 73 -15.52 -10.51 -18.98
C ALA A 73 -16.68 -9.50 -18.89
N LEU A 74 -16.38 -8.23 -18.55
CA LEU A 74 -17.38 -7.15 -18.48
C LEU A 74 -17.99 -6.82 -19.85
N SER A 75 -17.20 -6.87 -20.93
CA SER A 75 -17.67 -6.62 -22.29
C SER A 75 -18.71 -7.64 -22.76
N LEU A 76 -18.68 -8.86 -22.19
CA LEU A 76 -19.61 -9.95 -22.49
C LEU A 76 -20.94 -9.83 -21.74
N ARG A 77 -21.16 -8.69 -21.05
CA ARG A 77 -22.39 -8.36 -20.30
C ARG A 77 -22.75 -9.44 -19.29
N PRO A 78 -21.91 -9.65 -18.26
CA PRO A 78 -22.21 -10.59 -17.20
C PRO A 78 -23.51 -10.21 -16.49
N LYS A 79 -24.09 -11.17 -15.76
CA LYS A 79 -25.21 -10.88 -14.85
C LYS A 79 -24.80 -9.77 -13.87
N SER A 80 -25.77 -8.99 -13.39
CA SER A 80 -25.52 -7.84 -12.51
C SER A 80 -24.67 -8.21 -11.30
N ASP A 81 -24.96 -9.32 -10.63
CA ASP A 81 -24.20 -9.77 -9.47
C ASP A 81 -22.75 -10.15 -9.79
N ALA A 82 -22.52 -10.83 -10.92
CA ALA A 82 -21.16 -11.16 -11.35
C ALA A 82 -20.39 -9.90 -11.77
N SER A 83 -21.06 -8.94 -12.42
CA SER A 83 -20.46 -7.66 -12.81
C SER A 83 -19.91 -6.89 -11.61
N VAL A 84 -20.62 -6.91 -10.47
CA VAL A 84 -20.15 -6.28 -9.23
C VAL A 84 -18.81 -6.88 -8.78
N GLN A 85 -18.71 -8.20 -8.74
CA GLN A 85 -17.47 -8.86 -8.34
C GLN A 85 -16.33 -8.58 -9.33
N ILE A 86 -16.61 -8.59 -10.64
CA ILE A 86 -15.60 -8.34 -11.67
C ILE A 86 -15.08 -6.90 -11.59
N TRP A 87 -15.96 -5.90 -11.45
CA TRP A 87 -15.55 -4.50 -11.24
C TRP A 87 -14.72 -4.33 -9.97
N PHE A 88 -15.09 -5.02 -8.88
CA PHE A 88 -14.33 -4.98 -7.64
C PHE A 88 -12.92 -5.56 -7.80
N CYS A 89 -12.79 -6.74 -8.41
CA CYS A 89 -11.50 -7.37 -8.69
C CYS A 89 -10.65 -6.52 -9.65
N ARG A 90 -11.26 -5.94 -10.68
CA ARG A 90 -10.59 -4.99 -11.58
C ARG A 90 -10.04 -3.78 -10.82
N GLY A 91 -10.84 -3.18 -9.94
CA GLY A 91 -10.42 -2.07 -9.09
C GLY A 91 -9.24 -2.44 -8.20
N ASN A 92 -9.26 -3.62 -7.58
CA ASN A 92 -8.16 -4.11 -6.75
C ASN A 92 -6.88 -4.34 -7.56
N ALA A 93 -6.97 -4.94 -8.75
CA ALA A 93 -5.83 -5.15 -9.64
C ALA A 93 -5.22 -3.81 -10.09
N LEU A 94 -6.05 -2.80 -10.38
CA LEU A 94 -5.60 -1.45 -10.71
C LEU A 94 -4.92 -0.76 -9.52
N GLN A 95 -5.55 -0.78 -8.35
CA GLN A 95 -5.06 -0.10 -7.14
C GLN A 95 -3.78 -0.75 -6.60
N TYR A 96 -3.79 -2.06 -6.39
CA TYR A 96 -2.73 -2.78 -5.69
C TYR A 96 -1.68 -3.37 -6.63
N GLY A 97 -2.06 -3.66 -7.88
CA GLY A 97 -1.16 -4.22 -8.88
C GLY A 97 -0.44 -3.18 -9.71
N LEU A 98 -1.16 -2.16 -10.21
CA LEU A 98 -0.60 -1.15 -11.11
C LEU A 98 -0.41 0.23 -10.47
N GLY A 99 -1.04 0.51 -9.32
CA GLY A 99 -1.05 1.85 -8.75
C GLY A 99 -1.90 2.86 -9.55
N SER A 100 -2.78 2.37 -10.43
CA SER A 100 -3.71 3.16 -11.24
C SER A 100 -4.94 3.55 -10.41
N TYR A 101 -4.77 4.50 -9.50
CA TYR A 101 -5.78 4.82 -8.48
C TYR A 101 -7.05 5.47 -9.05
N THR A 102 -6.93 6.28 -10.10
CA THR A 102 -8.09 6.93 -10.74
C THR A 102 -9.00 5.88 -11.38
N GLU A 103 -8.45 4.98 -12.19
CA GLU A 103 -9.20 3.90 -12.83
C GLU A 103 -9.71 2.86 -11.81
N ALA A 104 -9.00 2.67 -10.70
CA ALA A 104 -9.47 1.85 -9.60
C ALA A 104 -10.73 2.46 -8.95
N ILE A 105 -10.72 3.77 -8.69
CA ILE A 105 -11.89 4.49 -8.15
C ILE A 105 -13.07 4.42 -9.11
N GLU A 106 -12.85 4.58 -10.43
CA GLU A 106 -13.93 4.39 -11.42
C GLU A 106 -14.54 2.98 -11.33
N SER A 107 -13.70 1.96 -11.15
CA SER A 107 -14.15 0.57 -11.00
C SER A 107 -14.94 0.39 -9.70
N TYR A 108 -14.50 1.00 -8.60
CA TYR A 108 -15.23 0.99 -7.33
C TYR A 108 -16.55 1.76 -7.42
N ASP A 109 -16.60 2.88 -8.13
CA ASP A 109 -17.83 3.64 -8.34
C ASP A 109 -18.86 2.82 -9.12
N ARG A 110 -18.43 1.98 -10.08
CA ARG A 110 -19.33 1.02 -10.75
C ARG A 110 -19.92 -0.02 -9.80
N VAL A 111 -19.13 -0.51 -8.85
CA VAL A 111 -19.63 -1.41 -7.80
C VAL A 111 -20.64 -0.68 -6.92
N LEU A 112 -20.32 0.53 -6.46
CA LEU A 112 -21.15 1.31 -5.54
C LEU A 112 -22.44 1.83 -6.18
N GLN A 113 -22.46 2.04 -7.51
CA GLN A 113 -23.68 2.30 -8.26
C GLN A 113 -24.68 1.13 -8.18
N SER A 114 -24.18 -0.10 -8.13
CA SER A 114 -25.00 -1.32 -8.11
C SER A 114 -25.29 -1.81 -6.69
N LYS A 115 -24.31 -1.71 -5.79
CA LYS A 115 -24.39 -2.08 -4.36
C LYS A 115 -23.84 -0.92 -3.51
N PRO A 116 -24.68 0.10 -3.19
CA PRO A 116 -24.26 1.29 -2.42
C PRO A 116 -23.78 0.99 -0.99
N ASP A 117 -24.05 -0.22 -0.51
CA ASP A 117 -23.79 -0.67 0.86
C ASP A 117 -22.60 -1.65 0.91
N HIS A 118 -21.84 -1.78 -0.18
CA HIS A 118 -20.69 -2.67 -0.25
C HIS A 118 -19.50 -2.11 0.55
N GLU A 119 -19.43 -2.48 1.84
CA GLU A 119 -18.47 -1.99 2.82
C GLU A 119 -17.02 -2.02 2.32
N GLU A 120 -16.57 -3.18 1.81
CA GLU A 120 -15.19 -3.38 1.36
C GLU A 120 -14.81 -2.43 0.20
N THR A 121 -15.77 -2.09 -0.66
CA THR A 121 -15.53 -1.17 -1.76
C THR A 121 -15.39 0.27 -1.28
N TRP A 122 -16.22 0.71 -0.32
CA TRP A 122 -16.03 2.02 0.31
C TRP A 122 -14.67 2.11 1.01
N GLN A 123 -14.24 1.04 1.67
CA GLN A 123 -12.93 0.96 2.32
C GLN A 123 -11.79 1.09 1.30
N ASN A 124 -11.83 0.33 0.19
CA ASN A 124 -10.79 0.37 -0.84
C ASN A 124 -10.79 1.69 -1.61
N ARG A 125 -11.95 2.26 -1.93
CA ARG A 125 -12.09 3.59 -2.51
C ARG A 125 -11.47 4.66 -1.62
N GLY A 126 -11.77 4.63 -0.31
CA GLY A 126 -11.15 5.53 0.66
C GLY A 126 -9.63 5.39 0.71
N ASN A 127 -9.12 4.15 0.67
CA ASN A 127 -7.68 3.88 0.63
C ASN A 127 -7.02 4.41 -0.65
N ALA A 128 -7.65 4.25 -1.81
CA ALA A 128 -7.15 4.78 -3.08
C ALA A 128 -7.09 6.31 -3.06
N LEU A 129 -8.14 6.96 -2.53
CA LEU A 129 -8.20 8.41 -2.39
C LEU A 129 -7.13 8.93 -1.42
N LEU A 130 -7.00 8.33 -0.25
CA LEU A 130 -6.06 8.80 0.76
C LEU A 130 -4.60 8.53 0.37
N TYR A 131 -4.27 7.28 0.10
CA TYR A 131 -2.89 6.83 -0.07
C TYR A 131 -2.39 6.93 -1.51
N GLY A 132 -3.30 6.87 -2.49
CA GLY A 132 -2.94 6.91 -3.90
C GLY A 132 -3.01 8.31 -4.51
N LEU A 133 -4.09 9.03 -4.23
CA LEU A 133 -4.34 10.36 -4.82
C LEU A 133 -4.12 11.53 -3.85
N SER A 134 -3.90 11.26 -2.56
CA SER A 134 -3.80 12.32 -1.53
C SER A 134 -5.01 13.26 -1.51
N HIS A 135 -6.22 12.69 -1.65
CA HIS A 135 -7.51 13.37 -1.53
C HIS A 135 -8.18 13.02 -0.19
N PRO A 136 -7.68 13.55 0.96
CA PRO A 136 -8.13 13.12 2.28
C PRO A 136 -9.60 13.47 2.58
N THR A 137 -10.14 14.56 2.03
CA THR A 137 -11.55 14.93 2.26
C THR A 137 -12.52 13.89 1.68
N GLU A 138 -12.27 13.43 0.45
CA GLU A 138 -13.08 12.40 -0.20
C GLU A 138 -12.85 11.02 0.43
N ALA A 139 -11.64 10.76 0.92
CA ALA A 139 -11.34 9.54 1.67
C ALA A 139 -12.13 9.48 2.98
N ILE A 140 -12.23 10.59 3.73
CA ILE A 140 -13.06 10.68 4.94
C ILE A 140 -14.51 10.35 4.61
N ALA A 141 -15.07 10.92 3.54
CA ALA A 141 -16.44 10.61 3.12
C ALA A 141 -16.63 9.11 2.82
N SER A 142 -15.63 8.47 2.21
CA SER A 142 -15.65 7.03 1.93
C SER A 142 -15.57 6.20 3.23
N TYR A 143 -14.72 6.56 4.19
CA TYR A 143 -14.64 5.89 5.48
C TYR A 143 -15.89 6.13 6.35
N ASP A 144 -16.50 7.32 6.28
CA ASP A 144 -17.76 7.61 6.96
C ASP A 144 -18.90 6.71 6.42
N ARG A 145 -18.88 6.36 5.13
CA ARG A 145 -19.80 5.35 4.57
C ARG A 145 -19.53 3.95 5.13
N VAL A 146 -18.27 3.54 5.25
CA VAL A 146 -17.91 2.28 5.94
C VAL A 146 -18.44 2.28 7.36
N LEU A 147 -18.22 3.37 8.12
CA LEU A 147 -18.63 3.48 9.52
C LEU A 147 -20.15 3.59 9.71
N HIS A 148 -20.87 4.07 8.70
CA HIS A 148 -22.33 4.04 8.68
C HIS A 148 -22.86 2.59 8.52
N ILE A 149 -22.20 1.79 7.67
CA ILE A 149 -22.56 0.38 7.42
C ILE A 149 -22.12 -0.49 8.61
N ASN A 150 -20.89 -0.29 9.08
CA ASN A 150 -20.23 -1.04 10.13
C ASN A 150 -19.51 -0.09 11.11
N PRO A 151 -20.21 0.39 12.16
CA PRO A 151 -19.63 1.25 13.18
C PRO A 151 -18.48 0.61 13.98
N ALA A 152 -18.37 -0.71 13.95
CA ALA A 152 -17.34 -1.49 14.64
C ALA A 152 -16.09 -1.75 13.78
N SER A 153 -15.98 -1.14 12.60
CA SER A 153 -14.78 -1.24 11.76
C SER A 153 -13.64 -0.40 12.34
N TYR A 154 -12.77 -1.02 13.15
CA TYR A 154 -11.60 -0.35 13.72
C TYR A 154 -10.66 0.20 12.63
N LEU A 155 -10.54 -0.49 11.50
CA LEU A 155 -9.74 -0.07 10.35
C LEU A 155 -10.27 1.20 9.70
N ALA A 156 -11.60 1.32 9.56
CA ALA A 156 -12.21 2.52 9.01
C ALA A 156 -12.03 3.73 9.96
N TRP A 157 -12.19 3.53 11.27
CA TRP A 157 -11.90 4.57 12.27
C TRP A 157 -10.43 5.03 12.21
N ARG A 158 -9.49 4.07 12.15
CA ARG A 158 -8.06 4.39 12.03
C ARG A 158 -7.76 5.15 10.74
N ASN A 159 -8.26 4.70 9.60
CA ASN A 159 -7.97 5.33 8.31
C ASN A 159 -8.65 6.69 8.16
N ARG A 160 -9.83 6.87 8.76
CA ARG A 160 -10.45 8.19 8.93
C ARG A 160 -9.56 9.13 9.74
N GLY A 161 -8.98 8.63 10.84
CA GLY A 161 -7.98 9.36 11.63
C GLY A 161 -6.77 9.79 10.79
N ASN A 162 -6.23 8.87 9.97
CA ASN A 162 -5.10 9.16 9.08
C ASN A 162 -5.44 10.28 8.08
N ALA A 163 -6.63 10.23 7.48
CA ALA A 163 -7.09 11.27 6.56
C ALA A 163 -7.27 12.63 7.25
N LEU A 164 -7.77 12.65 8.50
CA LEU A 164 -7.89 13.87 9.29
C LEU A 164 -6.52 14.45 9.69
N VAL A 165 -5.53 13.61 9.98
CA VAL A 165 -4.13 14.07 10.19
C VAL A 165 -3.57 14.73 8.92
N ALA A 166 -3.86 14.19 7.74
CA ALA A 166 -3.43 14.81 6.48
C ALA A 166 -4.06 16.21 6.28
N LEU A 167 -5.26 16.44 6.81
CA LEU A 167 -5.93 17.75 6.85
C LEU A 167 -5.53 18.61 8.06
N GLN A 168 -4.57 18.17 8.88
CA GLN A 168 -4.18 18.83 10.14
C GLN A 168 -5.33 18.99 11.16
N ARG A 169 -6.40 18.20 11.03
CA ARG A 169 -7.55 18.15 11.95
C ARG A 169 -7.25 17.19 13.10
N TYR A 170 -6.20 17.49 13.86
CA TYR A 170 -5.61 16.56 14.82
C TYR A 170 -6.58 16.12 15.93
N GLN A 171 -7.43 17.02 16.44
CA GLN A 171 -8.39 16.69 17.49
C GLN A 171 -9.40 15.63 17.05
N GLU A 172 -9.92 15.76 15.82
CA GLU A 172 -10.85 14.79 15.25
C GLU A 172 -10.16 13.47 14.87
N ALA A 173 -8.88 13.56 14.48
CA ALA A 173 -8.06 12.38 14.23
C ALA A 173 -7.87 11.56 15.52
N ILE A 174 -7.50 12.21 16.63
CA ILE A 174 -7.35 11.58 17.96
C ILE A 174 -8.66 10.90 18.36
N ALA A 175 -9.80 11.57 18.20
CA ALA A 175 -11.10 10.96 18.49
C ALA A 175 -11.39 9.71 17.63
N SER A 176 -10.98 9.73 16.37
CA SER A 176 -11.12 8.57 15.47
C SER A 176 -10.21 7.41 15.89
N TYR A 177 -8.96 7.68 16.27
CA TYR A 177 -8.06 6.66 16.80
C TYR A 177 -8.53 6.12 18.16
N ASP A 178 -9.08 6.96 19.04
CA ASP A 178 -9.67 6.52 20.32
C ASP A 178 -10.81 5.54 20.10
N ARG A 179 -11.65 5.76 19.08
CA ARG A 179 -12.68 4.79 18.68
C ARG A 179 -12.08 3.49 18.15
N ALA A 180 -11.06 3.57 17.30
CA ALA A 180 -10.35 2.38 16.81
C ALA A 180 -9.77 1.56 17.97
N LEU A 181 -9.12 2.21 18.95
CA LEU A 181 -8.51 1.58 20.12
C LEU A 181 -9.54 1.08 21.14
N THR A 182 -10.74 1.67 21.20
CA THR A 182 -11.84 1.12 22.00
C THR A 182 -12.31 -0.23 21.43
N ILE A 183 -12.34 -0.36 20.10
CA ILE A 183 -12.75 -1.60 19.41
C ILE A 183 -11.61 -2.63 19.42
N LYS A 184 -10.37 -2.19 19.15
CA LYS A 184 -9.16 -3.02 19.11
C LYS A 184 -8.05 -2.38 19.96
N PRO A 185 -8.01 -2.66 21.28
CA PRO A 185 -7.05 -2.04 22.21
C PRO A 185 -5.58 -2.37 21.94
N ASP A 186 -5.30 -3.48 21.24
CA ASP A 186 -3.97 -3.98 20.90
C ASP A 186 -3.48 -3.55 19.50
N ASP A 187 -4.14 -2.57 18.85
CA ASP A 187 -3.66 -2.02 17.57
C ASP A 187 -2.58 -0.96 17.79
N ASP A 188 -1.33 -1.41 17.89
CA ASP A 188 -0.14 -0.55 18.08
C ASP A 188 -0.07 0.58 17.04
N VAL A 189 -0.51 0.31 15.81
CA VAL A 189 -0.54 1.31 14.73
C VAL A 189 -1.48 2.47 15.06
N SER A 190 -2.69 2.20 15.55
CA SER A 190 -3.63 3.25 15.98
C SER A 190 -3.06 4.02 17.18
N TRP A 191 -2.38 3.33 18.10
CA TRP A 191 -1.80 3.96 19.29
C TRP A 191 -0.69 4.94 18.93
N GLN A 192 0.26 4.53 18.08
CA GLN A 192 1.33 5.39 17.57
C GLN A 192 0.77 6.57 16.76
N ALA A 193 -0.19 6.32 15.87
CA ALA A 193 -0.81 7.37 15.05
C ALA A 193 -1.55 8.40 15.90
N ARG A 194 -2.21 7.95 16.99
CA ARG A 194 -2.84 8.82 17.99
C ARG A 194 -1.81 9.68 18.71
N GLN A 195 -0.71 9.09 19.21
CA GLN A 195 0.34 9.84 19.90
C GLN A 195 0.91 10.93 19.01
N LEU A 196 1.26 10.59 17.77
CA LEU A 196 1.78 11.55 16.80
C LEU A 196 0.80 12.70 16.53
N ALA A 197 -0.50 12.42 16.45
CA ALA A 197 -1.52 13.45 16.32
C ALA A 197 -1.62 14.32 17.59
N SER A 198 -1.48 13.72 18.77
CA SER A 198 -1.46 14.41 20.07
C SER A 198 -0.29 15.38 20.17
N ASP A 199 0.91 14.93 19.82
CA ASP A 199 2.13 15.75 19.84
C ASP A 199 2.02 16.92 18.87
N ARG A 200 1.55 16.67 17.65
CA ARG A 200 1.33 17.73 16.63
C ARG A 200 0.24 18.72 17.02
N SER A 201 -0.70 18.34 17.88
CA SER A 201 -1.74 19.23 18.40
C SER A 201 -1.33 20.03 19.63
N GLY A 202 -0.15 19.76 20.22
CA GLY A 202 0.27 20.33 21.49
C GLY A 202 -0.41 19.70 22.72
N LEU A 203 -1.15 18.60 22.56
CA LEU A 203 -1.86 17.89 23.63
C LEU A 203 -1.07 16.67 24.16
N SER A 204 0.27 16.72 24.12
CA SER A 204 1.23 15.60 24.27
C SER A 204 1.10 14.71 25.54
N GLN A 205 0.13 14.91 26.42
CA GLN A 205 0.00 14.18 27.69
C GLN A 205 -1.42 13.64 28.00
N ARG A 206 -2.40 13.71 27.08
CA ARG A 206 -3.77 13.25 27.40
C ARG A 206 -3.98 11.75 27.10
N PRO A 207 -4.25 10.90 28.12
CA PRO A 207 -4.60 9.50 27.90
C PRO A 207 -5.88 9.36 27.05
N PRO A 208 -6.08 8.22 26.36
CA PRO A 208 -7.31 7.93 25.63
C PRO A 208 -8.53 8.15 26.54
N THR A 209 -9.32 9.18 26.26
CA THR A 209 -10.57 9.39 26.98
C THR A 209 -11.57 8.40 26.40
N THR A 210 -11.95 7.39 27.16
CA THR A 210 -13.02 6.45 26.81
C THR A 210 -14.40 7.10 26.73
N ASN A 211 -14.49 8.43 26.92
CA ASN A 211 -15.73 9.19 26.80
C ASN A 211 -15.48 10.70 26.53
N PRO A 212 -15.46 11.19 25.28
CA PRO A 212 -15.62 12.62 25.05
C PRO A 212 -17.10 12.96 25.20
N ALA A 213 -17.47 13.55 26.34
CA ALA A 213 -18.80 14.14 26.60
C ALA A 213 -19.21 15.24 25.59
N TRP A 214 -18.35 15.56 24.63
CA TRP A 214 -18.53 16.56 23.59
C TRP A 214 -19.27 16.05 22.34
N TYR A 215 -19.57 14.75 22.25
CA TYR A 215 -20.36 14.18 21.13
C TYR A 215 -21.89 14.25 21.35
N GLY A 216 -22.35 15.07 22.30
CA GLY A 216 -23.76 15.21 22.65
C GLY A 216 -24.49 16.44 22.07
N ILE A 217 -23.82 17.40 21.45
CA ILE A 217 -24.47 18.65 21.03
C ILE A 217 -24.30 18.86 19.52
N GLY A 218 -25.44 18.90 18.84
CA GLY A 218 -25.56 19.00 17.40
C GLY A 218 -24.98 20.28 16.80
N PHE A 219 -24.78 20.23 15.50
CA PHE A 219 -24.10 21.14 14.58
C PHE A 219 -24.55 22.63 14.54
N ASN A 220 -25.25 23.20 15.52
CA ASN A 220 -25.96 24.48 15.37
C ASN A 220 -25.75 25.58 16.43
N GLU A 221 -24.67 25.60 17.21
CA GLU A 221 -24.37 26.78 18.06
C GLU A 221 -22.87 27.16 18.03
N PRO A 222 -22.54 28.47 18.11
CA PRO A 222 -21.16 28.94 17.99
C PRO A 222 -20.36 28.63 19.26
N PRO A 223 -19.05 28.37 19.15
CA PRO A 223 -18.25 27.88 20.27
C PRO A 223 -18.08 28.93 21.36
N THR A 224 -18.43 28.58 22.59
CA THR A 224 -18.03 29.32 23.79
C THR A 224 -16.59 28.96 24.14
N VAL A 225 -15.72 29.98 24.08
CA VAL A 225 -14.32 29.93 24.50
C VAL A 225 -14.27 29.70 26.01
N ILE A 226 -13.58 28.65 26.45
CA ILE A 226 -13.13 28.53 27.84
C ILE A 226 -11.66 28.94 27.85
N ASP A 227 -11.43 30.07 28.50
CA ASP A 227 -10.13 30.70 28.75
C ASP A 227 -9.37 29.91 29.84
N GLY A 228 -8.08 29.65 29.63
CA GLY A 228 -7.20 29.04 30.64
C GLY A 228 -6.34 27.89 30.13
N ASP A 229 -5.17 28.21 29.58
CA ASP A 229 -3.92 28.12 30.34
C ASP A 229 -2.73 28.43 29.42
N VAL A 230 -2.25 29.65 29.60
CA VAL A 230 -0.97 30.17 29.15
C VAL A 230 0.11 29.61 30.10
N HIS A 231 1.34 29.47 29.58
CA HIS A 231 2.59 29.01 30.24
C HIS A 231 2.82 27.48 30.16
N SER A 232 3.98 26.95 29.77
CA SER A 232 5.37 27.44 29.73
C SER A 232 6.19 26.45 28.86
N ARG A 233 6.90 26.93 27.84
CA ARG A 233 8.36 27.16 27.79
C ARG A 233 9.28 25.92 27.78
N ASP A 234 9.98 25.81 26.65
CA ASP A 234 11.41 25.47 26.42
C ASP A 234 11.98 24.16 26.99
N SER A 235 12.49 23.29 26.10
CA SER A 235 13.82 22.65 26.20
C SER A 235 14.19 21.74 24.98
N PHE A 236 15.13 22.24 24.15
CA PHE A 236 16.23 21.58 23.38
C PHE A 236 15.94 20.39 22.41
N LEU A 237 16.43 20.36 21.15
CA LEU A 237 17.81 20.50 20.64
C LEU A 237 17.87 21.12 19.21
N PRO A 238 19.06 21.61 18.73
CA PRO A 238 19.18 22.40 17.51
C PRO A 238 19.18 21.54 16.23
N GLU A 239 18.57 22.07 15.16
CA GLU A 239 18.70 21.51 13.81
C GLU A 239 20.16 21.64 13.32
N PRO A 240 20.72 20.63 12.62
CA PRO A 240 22.03 20.77 12.02
C PRO A 240 21.97 21.71 10.82
N ASP A 241 22.90 22.66 10.82
CA ASP A 241 23.13 23.66 9.77
C ASP A 241 23.23 23.02 8.37
N LEU A 242 22.31 23.40 7.48
CA LEU A 242 22.33 23.09 6.05
C LEU A 242 23.24 24.06 5.29
N ASP A 243 24.53 24.11 5.62
CA ASP A 243 25.48 24.93 4.85
C ASP A 243 26.94 24.45 5.01
N ASN A 244 27.31 23.30 4.40
CA ASN A 244 28.60 23.17 3.71
C ASN A 244 28.85 21.84 2.96
N SER A 245 29.48 22.00 1.79
CA SER A 245 30.52 21.16 1.17
C SER A 245 30.15 20.13 0.07
N ASP A 246 30.38 20.58 -1.16
CA ASP A 246 30.63 19.86 -2.41
C ASP A 246 31.82 18.87 -2.36
N ALA A 247 31.78 17.82 -1.55
CA ALA A 247 32.78 16.76 -1.63
C ALA A 247 32.17 15.38 -1.39
N ARG A 248 31.72 14.72 -2.47
CA ARG A 248 31.32 13.31 -2.43
C ARG A 248 32.57 12.43 -2.23
N PRO A 249 32.66 11.61 -1.18
CA PRO A 249 33.80 10.70 -1.01
C PRO A 249 33.80 9.61 -2.12
N GLN A 250 34.96 9.38 -2.73
CA GLN A 250 35.15 8.52 -3.90
C GLN A 250 34.99 7.03 -3.57
N GLY A 251 34.44 6.24 -4.51
CA GLY A 251 34.23 4.80 -4.39
C GLY A 251 33.17 4.33 -3.37
N ARG A 252 32.37 5.25 -2.81
CA ARG A 252 31.33 4.90 -1.83
C ARG A 252 30.05 4.42 -2.52
N PRO A 253 29.46 3.31 -2.07
CA PRO A 253 28.14 2.90 -2.51
C PRO A 253 27.07 3.86 -2.01
N PHE A 254 26.10 4.15 -2.87
CA PHE A 254 24.96 5.00 -2.56
C PHE A 254 23.71 4.54 -3.30
N LEU A 255 22.55 4.93 -2.80
CA LEU A 255 21.26 4.75 -3.45
C LEU A 255 20.79 6.08 -4.00
N VAL A 256 20.47 6.13 -5.29
CA VAL A 256 19.70 7.21 -5.88
C VAL A 256 18.23 6.88 -5.70
N ILE A 257 17.57 7.57 -4.78
CA ILE A 257 16.16 7.35 -4.46
C ILE A 257 15.33 8.36 -5.25
N GLU A 258 14.40 7.85 -6.05
CA GLU A 258 13.45 8.64 -6.79
C GLU A 258 12.05 8.35 -6.26
N ASP A 259 11.40 9.37 -5.70
CA ASP A 259 10.01 9.31 -5.25
C ASP A 259 9.23 10.59 -5.58
N ASP A 260 8.00 10.68 -5.08
CA ASP A 260 7.10 11.83 -5.27
C ASP A 260 7.65 13.17 -4.73
N ARG A 261 8.73 13.15 -3.93
CA ARG A 261 9.42 14.34 -3.44
C ARG A 261 10.63 14.72 -4.30
N GLY A 262 10.89 13.98 -5.36
CA GLY A 262 12.02 14.16 -6.26
C GLY A 262 13.14 13.14 -6.02
N GLN A 263 14.30 13.44 -6.60
CA GLN A 263 15.48 12.59 -6.52
C GLN A 263 16.37 13.02 -5.35
N ARG A 264 16.81 12.06 -4.53
CA ARG A 264 17.80 12.27 -3.46
C ARG A 264 18.82 11.14 -3.42
N ASP A 265 20.05 11.48 -3.07
CA ASP A 265 21.13 10.52 -2.92
C ASP A 265 21.27 10.10 -1.45
N LEU A 266 21.40 8.81 -1.19
CA LEU A 266 21.70 8.25 0.12
C LEU A 266 23.02 7.49 0.09
N ILE A 267 24.02 7.99 0.79
CA ILE A 267 25.31 7.31 0.95
C ILE A 267 25.16 6.14 1.93
N LEU A 268 25.63 4.95 1.53
CA LEU A 268 25.62 3.76 2.37
C LEU A 268 26.96 3.64 3.11
N GLU A 269 26.94 3.91 4.42
CA GLU A 269 28.10 3.92 5.32
C GLU A 269 27.93 2.97 6.51
N LEU A 270 26.69 2.68 6.89
CA LEU A 270 26.36 1.80 8.00
C LEU A 270 26.43 0.33 7.58
N ASP A 271 26.65 -0.54 8.57
CA ASP A 271 26.67 -1.99 8.36
C ASP A 271 25.28 -2.55 8.04
N GLN A 272 24.23 -1.84 8.44
CA GLN A 272 22.85 -2.25 8.19
C GLN A 272 21.93 -1.04 8.01
N TYR A 273 20.96 -1.17 7.10
CA TYR A 273 19.87 -0.23 6.89
C TYR A 273 18.54 -0.99 6.93
N GLN A 274 17.60 -0.47 7.72
CA GLN A 274 16.21 -0.92 7.68
C GLN A 274 15.40 -0.01 6.76
N LEU A 275 14.68 -0.64 5.84
CA LEU A 275 13.83 0.02 4.87
C LEU A 275 12.38 -0.25 5.23
N GLY A 276 11.62 0.82 5.42
CA GLY A 276 10.21 0.75 5.74
C GLY A 276 9.39 1.81 5.03
N ARG A 277 8.08 1.58 5.00
CA ARG A 277 7.12 2.49 4.38
C ARG A 277 6.63 3.51 5.39
N ASP A 278 6.87 4.80 5.11
CA ASP A 278 6.27 5.91 5.85
C ASP A 278 5.00 6.37 5.12
N PRO A 279 3.88 6.60 5.82
CA PRO A 279 2.63 7.05 5.23
C PRO A 279 2.68 8.44 4.53
N LYS A 280 3.76 9.22 4.67
CA LYS A 280 3.93 10.53 3.99
C LYS A 280 5.00 10.53 2.89
N SER A 281 5.92 9.57 2.88
CA SER A 281 6.97 9.37 1.86
C SER A 281 7.22 7.89 1.78
N ASP A 282 7.02 7.28 0.61
CA ASP A 282 6.96 5.82 0.50
C ASP A 282 8.26 5.09 0.91
N ILE A 283 9.40 5.77 1.15
CA ILE A 283 10.58 5.21 1.85
C ILE A 283 11.06 6.12 2.98
N CYS A 284 11.18 5.54 4.17
CA CYS A 284 12.04 6.07 5.22
C CYS A 284 13.18 5.09 5.53
N LEU A 285 14.41 5.62 5.50
CA LEU A 285 15.59 4.95 6.01
C LEU A 285 15.75 5.34 7.48
N HIS A 286 15.84 4.35 8.36
CA HIS A 286 15.94 4.56 9.83
C HIS A 286 14.74 5.24 10.49
N SER A 287 13.52 5.11 9.96
CA SER A 287 12.35 5.59 10.68
C SER A 287 11.81 4.53 11.63
N GLN A 288 11.94 4.81 12.93
CA GLN A 288 11.19 4.15 14.00
C GLN A 288 9.66 4.23 13.85
N PHE A 289 9.17 4.98 12.85
CA PHE A 289 7.76 5.17 12.51
C PHE A 289 7.32 4.39 11.26
N ALA A 290 8.17 3.49 10.72
CA ALA A 290 7.79 2.63 9.62
C ALA A 290 6.74 1.62 10.07
N SER A 291 5.51 1.76 9.56
CA SER A 291 4.40 0.86 9.88
C SER A 291 4.62 -0.59 9.40
N ARG A 292 5.57 -0.81 8.47
CA ARG A 292 6.04 -2.11 7.97
C ARG A 292 7.48 -2.01 7.46
N HIS A 293 8.39 -2.85 7.97
CA HIS A 293 9.74 -3.02 7.43
C HIS A 293 9.66 -3.95 6.21
N HIS A 294 10.08 -3.47 5.05
CA HIS A 294 9.96 -4.19 3.77
C HIS A 294 11.26 -4.90 3.39
N ALA A 295 12.41 -4.34 3.75
CA ALA A 295 13.69 -4.94 3.45
C ALA A 295 14.79 -4.49 4.41
N ILE A 296 15.83 -5.30 4.49
CA ILE A 296 17.06 -5.00 5.21
C ILE A 296 18.21 -5.01 4.22
N ILE A 297 18.98 -3.93 4.17
CA ILE A 297 20.26 -3.89 3.46
C ILE A 297 21.37 -4.12 4.48
N THR A 298 22.19 -5.13 4.28
CA THR A 298 23.30 -5.49 5.16
C THR A 298 24.61 -5.47 4.39
N LYS A 299 25.64 -4.88 4.98
CA LYS A 299 27.00 -4.86 4.46
C LYS A 299 27.65 -6.23 4.63
N ILE A 300 28.20 -6.78 3.55
CA ILE A 300 28.88 -8.07 3.51
C ILE A 300 30.32 -7.86 3.11
N PHE A 301 31.24 -8.25 3.99
CA PHE A 301 32.68 -8.19 3.73
C PHE A 301 33.13 -9.39 2.90
N GLN A 302 33.87 -9.17 1.81
CA GLN A 302 34.30 -10.24 0.90
C GLN A 302 35.69 -10.82 1.23
N GLY A 303 36.31 -10.39 2.33
CA GLY A 303 37.57 -10.93 2.85
C GLY A 303 38.84 -10.37 2.20
N ASP A 304 38.71 -9.70 1.06
CA ASP A 304 39.79 -9.02 0.30
C ASP A 304 39.95 -7.53 0.67
N GLY A 305 39.23 -7.05 1.69
CA GLY A 305 39.16 -5.63 2.03
C GLY A 305 37.95 -4.90 1.45
N SER A 306 37.25 -5.50 0.47
CA SER A 306 36.05 -4.94 -0.13
C SER A 306 34.78 -5.39 0.60
N TYR A 307 33.71 -4.61 0.40
CA TYR A 307 32.38 -4.95 0.88
C TYR A 307 31.34 -4.71 -0.21
N THR A 308 30.29 -5.54 -0.20
CA THR A 308 29.09 -5.32 -0.98
C THR A 308 27.90 -5.14 -0.04
N TYR A 309 26.76 -4.74 -0.58
CA TYR A 309 25.51 -4.68 0.15
C TYR A 309 24.58 -5.78 -0.35
N GLN A 310 24.02 -6.55 0.58
CA GLN A 310 22.97 -7.51 0.30
C GLN A 310 21.66 -6.97 0.82
N ILE A 311 20.63 -7.02 0.00
CA ILE A 311 19.27 -6.67 0.39
C ILE A 311 18.45 -7.95 0.56
N THR A 312 17.67 -8.01 1.64
CA THR A 312 16.84 -9.15 2.01
C THR A 312 15.42 -8.70 2.27
N ASP A 313 14.45 -9.46 1.76
CA ASP A 313 13.03 -9.24 1.95
C ASP A 313 12.60 -9.54 3.39
N GLY A 314 11.99 -8.56 4.07
CA GLY A 314 11.43 -8.69 5.42
C GLY A 314 12.05 -7.81 6.52
N ASP A 315 11.60 -8.05 7.76
CA ASP A 315 12.03 -7.36 8.99
C ASP A 315 13.09 -8.14 9.79
N LEU A 316 13.53 -7.61 10.94
CA LEU A 316 14.51 -8.29 11.82
C LEU A 316 14.01 -9.65 12.34
N ASP A 317 12.68 -9.84 12.37
CA ASP A 317 12.02 -11.09 12.76
C ASP A 317 11.82 -12.04 11.57
N GLY A 318 12.27 -11.66 10.37
CA GLY A 318 12.30 -12.49 9.17
C GLY A 318 10.95 -12.66 8.46
N LYS A 319 9.95 -11.80 8.71
CA LYS A 319 8.66 -11.88 8.01
C LYS A 319 8.78 -11.25 6.62
N ALA A 320 8.68 -12.07 5.58
CA ALA A 320 8.74 -11.62 4.19
C ALA A 320 7.62 -10.60 3.88
N SER A 321 7.93 -9.57 3.08
CA SER A 321 6.92 -8.67 2.55
C SER A 321 5.91 -9.47 1.71
N THR A 322 4.63 -9.12 1.80
CA THR A 322 3.56 -9.79 1.03
C THR A 322 3.84 -9.77 -0.48
N ASN A 323 4.49 -8.71 -0.97
CA ASN A 323 4.85 -8.55 -2.39
C ASN A 323 6.28 -9.00 -2.69
N GLY A 324 7.09 -9.18 -1.65
CA GLY A 324 8.54 -9.42 -1.65
C GLY A 324 9.40 -8.38 -2.33
N LEU A 325 10.71 -8.61 -2.34
CA LEU A 325 11.70 -7.66 -2.83
C LEU A 325 11.83 -7.73 -4.35
N LEU A 326 11.61 -6.61 -5.03
CA LEU A 326 11.73 -6.50 -6.48
C LEU A 326 13.05 -5.82 -6.86
N ILE A 327 13.86 -6.51 -7.67
CA ILE A 327 15.10 -5.96 -8.22
C ILE A 327 15.09 -6.18 -9.72
N ASN A 328 15.26 -5.09 -10.47
CA ASN A 328 15.17 -5.09 -11.93
C ASN A 328 13.89 -5.77 -12.46
N GLY A 329 12.78 -5.61 -11.72
CA GLY A 329 11.47 -6.19 -12.05
C GLY A 329 11.27 -7.66 -11.68
N GLN A 330 12.23 -8.32 -11.04
CA GLN A 330 12.12 -9.72 -10.60
C GLN A 330 12.07 -9.84 -9.07
N LYS A 331 11.30 -10.81 -8.58
CA LYS A 331 11.13 -11.06 -7.14
C LYS A 331 12.27 -11.91 -6.59
N TYR A 332 12.93 -11.42 -5.55
CA TYR A 332 13.96 -12.12 -4.83
C TYR A 332 13.63 -12.17 -3.33
N ARG A 333 14.14 -13.21 -2.65
CA ARG A 333 14.16 -13.24 -1.18
C ARG A 333 15.39 -12.51 -0.63
N THR A 334 16.50 -12.64 -1.34
CA THR A 334 17.80 -12.09 -0.99
C THR A 334 18.56 -11.81 -2.28
N TRP A 335 19.28 -10.68 -2.34
CA TRP A 335 20.06 -10.29 -3.51
C TRP A 335 21.28 -9.47 -3.12
N ALA A 336 22.43 -9.76 -3.74
CA ALA A 336 23.64 -8.95 -3.60
C ALA A 336 23.60 -7.83 -4.64
N LEU A 337 23.57 -6.57 -4.16
CA LEU A 337 23.43 -5.38 -5.00
C LEU A 337 24.64 -5.22 -5.93
N LYS A 338 24.34 -5.00 -7.20
CA LYS A 338 25.27 -4.67 -8.27
C LYS A 338 25.02 -3.25 -8.75
N PRO A 339 26.04 -2.52 -9.23
CA PRO A 339 25.85 -1.19 -9.79
C PRO A 339 24.75 -1.18 -10.86
N GLU A 340 23.91 -0.14 -10.80
CA GLU A 340 22.68 0.07 -11.56
C GLU A 340 21.53 -0.90 -11.26
N ASP A 341 21.61 -1.73 -10.21
CA ASP A 341 20.45 -2.46 -9.74
C ASP A 341 19.35 -1.49 -9.29
N VAL A 342 18.19 -1.61 -9.92
CA VAL A 342 17.00 -0.84 -9.59
C VAL A 342 16.15 -1.66 -8.63
N ILE A 343 16.10 -1.19 -7.39
CA ILE A 343 15.28 -1.76 -6.33
C ILE A 343 13.93 -1.05 -6.36
N VAL A 344 12.86 -1.82 -6.52
CA VAL A 344 11.49 -1.29 -6.57
C VAL A 344 10.81 -1.57 -5.24
N PHE A 345 10.46 -0.49 -4.53
CA PHE A 345 9.80 -0.58 -3.23
C PHE A 345 8.30 -0.34 -3.32
N GLY A 346 7.83 0.18 -4.45
CA GLY A 346 6.43 0.46 -4.71
C GLY A 346 6.25 1.15 -6.07
N PRO A 347 5.01 1.50 -6.44
CA PRO A 347 4.69 2.05 -7.76
C PRO A 347 5.34 3.41 -8.04
N ARG A 348 5.72 4.14 -6.98
CA ARG A 348 6.27 5.49 -7.09
C ARG A 348 7.66 5.63 -6.48
N VAL A 349 8.27 4.53 -6.02
CA VAL A 349 9.61 4.60 -5.46
C VAL A 349 10.53 3.52 -5.99
N ARG A 350 11.62 4.01 -6.56
CA ARG A 350 12.76 3.19 -6.97
C ARG A 350 14.03 3.73 -6.34
N ALA A 351 14.93 2.82 -5.98
CA ALA A 351 16.28 3.18 -5.64
C ALA A 351 17.24 2.51 -6.63
N THR A 352 18.13 3.28 -7.23
CA THR A 352 19.20 2.75 -8.07
C THR A 352 20.48 2.67 -7.25
N TYR A 353 21.04 1.48 -7.11
CA TYR A 353 22.32 1.29 -6.43
C TYR A 353 23.47 1.71 -7.32
N ARG A 354 24.34 2.59 -6.82
CA ARG A 354 25.48 3.13 -7.56
C ARG A 354 26.74 3.12 -6.71
N LEU A 355 27.88 3.14 -7.38
CA LEU A 355 29.18 3.44 -6.80
C LEU A 355 29.58 4.82 -7.28
N SER A 356 30.10 5.69 -6.42
CA SER A 356 30.65 6.96 -6.89
C SER A 356 31.83 6.67 -7.82
N ALA A 357 31.82 7.27 -9.01
CA ALA A 357 32.87 7.07 -10.00
C ALA A 357 34.24 7.36 -9.36
N SER A 358 35.18 6.42 -9.50
CA SER A 358 36.58 6.75 -9.35
C SER A 358 36.93 7.71 -10.47
N ASP A 359 37.52 8.85 -10.14
CA ASP A 359 38.28 9.62 -11.13
C ASP A 359 39.42 8.73 -11.63
N GLU A 360 39.17 7.91 -12.64
CA GLU A 360 40.18 7.63 -13.64
C GLU A 360 40.31 8.89 -14.50
N THR A 361 40.85 9.95 -13.91
CA THR A 361 41.48 11.01 -14.68
C THR A 361 42.57 10.36 -15.51
N GLY A 362 42.49 10.56 -16.82
CA GLY A 362 43.46 10.03 -17.76
C GLY A 362 44.90 10.34 -17.38
N THR A 363 45.75 9.41 -17.74
CA THR A 363 47.07 9.76 -18.28
C THR A 363 47.06 9.42 -19.75
N ALA A 364 47.33 10.47 -20.52
CA ALA A 364 47.73 10.43 -21.92
C ALA A 364 48.96 9.54 -22.17
#